data_AF-A0A9D6UUN5-F1
#
_entry.id   AF-A0A9D6UUN5-F1
#
_cell.length_a   1.000
_cell.length_b   1.000
_cell.length_c   1.000
_cell.angle_alpha   90.00
_cell.angle_beta   90.00
_cell.angle_gamma   90.00
#
_symmetry.space_group_name_H-M   'P 1'
#
loop_
_entity.id
_entity.type
_entity.pdbx_description
1 polymer ?
#
loop_
_entity_poly.entity_id
_entity_poly.type
_entity_poly.pdbx_seq_one_letter_code
_entity_poly.pdbx_strand_id
1 'polypeptide(L)'
;GAEASGPGLPKELADTEVLVNGVASPLLKVGESIRFIVPKGTKSLDMAEFKVRRVSTGQVLAYGRLYVTTVSPGVIYAGQNPDVQAQARAVNQDGSVNGASRAAGFNQELTVYLTGQGAFDGLPDDGVAPGGEVPVPGEIQAAILLTSTQSILASVLSSTLDPNEPGVWRVKIKVPQVPADGNYGFVIAYRSTESNRMTIGSSTVAVNPLVRLAK
;
A
#
# COMPACT_ATOMS: atom_id res chain seq x y z
N GLY A 1 0.96 22.71 -1.38
CA GLY A 1 0.94 21.49 -0.57
C GLY A 1 2.30 21.24 0.02
N ALA A 2 2.39 20.46 1.09
CA ALA A 2 3.63 20.03 1.73
C ALA A 2 3.71 18.49 1.69
N GLU A 3 4.92 17.96 1.56
CA GLU A 3 5.22 16.53 1.58
C GLU A 3 6.28 16.28 2.65
N ALA A 4 6.12 15.19 3.41
CA ALA A 4 7.08 14.78 4.42
C ALA A 4 8.28 14.08 3.75
N SER A 5 9.45 14.18 4.38
CA SER A 5 10.66 13.49 3.94
C SER A 5 11.44 12.94 5.13
N GLY A 6 12.13 11.81 4.94
CA GLY A 6 12.95 11.15 5.96
C GLY A 6 12.31 9.91 6.61
N PRO A 7 13.04 9.22 7.51
CA PRO A 7 12.64 7.94 8.11
C PRO A 7 11.55 8.06 9.19
N GLY A 8 11.17 9.30 9.54
CA GLY A 8 10.13 9.62 10.52
C GLY A 8 9.12 10.59 9.93
N LEU A 9 7.85 10.20 9.88
CA LEU A 9 6.76 11.04 9.40
C LEU A 9 6.25 11.97 10.52
N PRO A 10 6.05 13.27 10.24
CA PRO A 10 5.55 14.21 11.22
C PRO A 10 4.07 13.96 11.53
N LYS A 11 3.63 14.36 12.72
CA LYS A 11 2.22 14.34 13.15
C LYS A 11 1.47 15.62 12.78
N GLU A 12 2.22 16.68 12.48
CA GLU A 12 1.73 17.96 11.99
C GLU A 12 2.49 18.33 10.72
N LEU A 13 1.77 18.78 9.69
CA LEU A 13 2.36 19.21 8.43
C LEU A 13 1.52 20.34 7.84
N ALA A 14 2.16 21.46 7.50
CA ALA A 14 1.48 22.64 6.97
C ALA A 14 0.29 23.10 7.85
N ASP A 15 0.53 23.25 9.15
CA ASP A 15 -0.47 23.63 10.16
C ASP A 15 -1.69 22.68 10.18
N THR A 16 -1.51 21.45 9.73
CA THR A 16 -2.59 20.45 9.66
C THR A 16 -2.21 19.22 10.48
N GLU A 17 -3.17 18.74 11.25
CA GLU A 17 -3.09 17.47 11.97
C GLU A 17 -4.30 16.60 11.60
N VAL A 18 -4.07 15.29 11.49
CA VAL A 18 -5.13 14.28 11.36
C VAL A 18 -5.18 13.44 12.63
N LEU A 19 -6.33 13.40 13.27
CA LEU A 19 -6.62 12.59 14.45
C LEU A 19 -7.49 11.40 14.06
N VAL A 20 -7.10 10.20 14.49
CA VAL A 20 -7.92 8.99 14.41
C VAL A 20 -8.24 8.54 15.83
N ASN A 21 -9.52 8.55 16.20
CA ASN A 21 -9.98 8.34 17.59
C ASN A 21 -9.24 9.23 18.61
N GLY A 22 -8.94 10.47 18.22
CA GLY A 22 -8.19 11.42 19.05
C GLY A 22 -6.67 11.23 19.08
N VAL A 23 -6.13 10.23 18.37
CA VAL A 23 -4.68 9.98 18.27
C VAL A 23 -4.10 10.60 17.00
N ALA A 24 -2.99 11.34 17.12
CA ALA A 24 -2.34 11.98 15.99
C ALA A 24 -1.72 10.98 15.00
N SER A 25 -2.03 11.15 13.72
CA SER A 25 -1.62 10.28 12.63
C SER A 25 -0.35 10.79 11.94
N PRO A 26 0.58 9.90 11.52
CA PRO A 26 1.70 10.31 10.69
C PRO A 26 1.23 10.80 9.31
N LEU A 27 1.74 11.95 8.86
CA LEU A 27 1.35 12.61 7.62
C LEU A 27 2.43 12.43 6.55
N LEU A 28 2.04 11.92 5.38
CA LEU A 28 2.89 11.86 4.20
C LEU A 28 2.79 13.13 3.36
N LYS A 29 1.57 13.66 3.21
CA LYS A 29 1.29 14.81 2.33
C LYS A 29 0.06 15.57 2.80
N VAL A 30 0.11 16.90 2.66
CA VAL A 30 -1.02 17.81 2.82
C VAL A 30 -1.10 18.72 1.58
N GLY A 31 -2.20 18.68 0.85
CA GLY A 31 -2.43 19.49 -0.36
C GLY A 31 -3.89 19.44 -0.77
N GLU A 32 -4.17 19.24 -2.06
CA GLU A 32 -5.55 18.97 -2.55
C GLU A 32 -6.16 17.70 -1.91
N SER A 33 -5.30 16.77 -1.50
CA SER A 33 -5.64 15.62 -0.66
C SER A 33 -4.65 15.52 0.51
N ILE A 34 -5.09 14.86 1.58
CA ILE A 34 -4.23 14.51 2.71
C ILE A 34 -3.92 13.01 2.62
N ARG A 35 -2.63 12.67 2.69
CA ARG A 35 -2.16 11.28 2.78
C ARG A 35 -1.54 11.08 4.15
N PHE A 36 -2.00 10.08 4.88
CA PHE A 36 -1.59 9.79 6.24
C PHE A 36 -1.63 8.28 6.50
N ILE A 37 -1.00 7.85 7.59
CA ILE A 37 -1.04 6.46 8.06
C ILE A 37 -2.02 6.39 9.22
N VAL A 38 -2.93 5.42 9.21
CA VAL A 38 -3.80 5.15 10.36
C VAL A 38 -2.93 4.65 11.53
N PRO A 39 -3.02 5.24 12.75
CA PRO A 39 -2.25 4.81 13.90
C PRO A 39 -2.39 3.31 14.20
N LYS A 40 -1.29 2.63 14.55
CA LYS A 40 -1.24 1.17 14.76
C LYS A 40 -2.19 0.68 15.86
N GLY A 41 -2.50 1.54 16.83
CA GLY A 41 -3.41 1.25 17.93
C GLY A 41 -4.90 1.40 17.57
N THR A 42 -5.23 1.77 16.33
CA THR A 42 -6.62 1.91 15.89
C THR A 42 -7.29 0.54 15.86
N LYS A 43 -8.35 0.37 16.67
CA LYS A 43 -9.09 -0.88 16.75
C LYS A 43 -9.74 -1.24 15.41
N SER A 44 -9.48 -2.44 14.92
CA SER A 44 -10.15 -3.01 13.74
C SER A 44 -11.54 -3.55 14.07
N LEU A 45 -12.34 -3.73 13.01
CA LEU A 45 -13.73 -4.16 13.05
C LEU A 45 -14.66 -3.19 13.79
N ASP A 46 -14.32 -1.91 13.78
CA ASP A 46 -15.05 -0.85 14.49
C ASP A 46 -15.08 0.45 13.66
N MET A 47 -15.97 1.36 14.04
CA MET A 47 -16.01 2.71 13.47
C MET A 47 -14.95 3.58 14.16
N ALA A 48 -14.02 4.13 13.37
CA ALA A 48 -13.07 5.12 13.86
C ALA A 48 -13.50 6.54 13.47
N GLU A 49 -13.34 7.48 14.39
CA GLU A 49 -13.48 8.91 14.16
C GLU A 49 -12.23 9.43 13.46
N PHE A 50 -12.41 10.13 12.33
CA PHE A 50 -11.37 10.85 11.62
C PHE A 50 -11.65 12.33 11.72
N LYS A 51 -10.66 13.10 12.16
CA LYS A 51 -10.77 14.54 12.34
C LYS A 51 -9.53 15.23 11.81
N VAL A 52 -9.73 16.20 10.93
CA VAL A 52 -8.67 17.05 10.41
C VAL A 52 -8.82 18.42 11.04
N ARG A 53 -7.75 18.98 11.60
CA ARG A 53 -7.78 20.31 12.21
C ARG A 53 -6.58 21.15 11.83
N ARG A 54 -6.74 22.47 11.93
CA ARG A 54 -5.61 23.39 12.02
C ARG A 54 -5.04 23.40 13.42
N VAL A 55 -3.73 23.27 13.55
CA VAL A 55 -3.09 23.21 14.88
C VAL A 55 -3.10 24.59 15.53
N SER A 56 -2.76 25.63 14.77
CA SER A 56 -2.64 27.02 15.24
C SER A 56 -3.94 27.60 15.81
N THR A 57 -5.09 27.21 15.25
CA THR A 57 -6.40 27.77 15.63
C THR A 57 -7.33 26.75 16.31
N GLY A 58 -7.00 25.46 16.27
CA GLY A 58 -7.90 24.38 16.68
C GLY A 58 -9.11 24.19 15.77
N GLN A 59 -9.20 24.91 14.65
CA GLN A 59 -10.34 24.82 13.73
C GLN A 59 -10.43 23.42 13.11
N VAL A 60 -11.60 22.78 13.23
CA VAL A 60 -11.89 21.52 12.52
C VAL A 60 -12.18 21.82 11.05
N LEU A 61 -11.39 21.21 10.16
CA LEU A 61 -11.50 21.36 8.71
C LEU A 61 -12.35 20.27 8.09
N ALA A 62 -12.27 19.05 8.64
CA ALA A 62 -13.06 17.91 8.19
C ALA A 62 -13.28 16.94 9.35
N TYR A 63 -14.40 16.21 9.29
CA TYR A 63 -14.77 15.22 10.28
C TYR A 63 -15.55 14.10 9.59
N GLY A 64 -15.29 12.86 9.97
CA GLY A 64 -16.00 11.70 9.45
C GLY A 64 -15.82 10.47 10.32
N ARG A 65 -16.61 9.44 10.05
CA ARG A 65 -16.43 8.12 10.64
C ARG A 65 -16.30 7.10 9.53
N LEU A 66 -15.26 6.27 9.61
CA LEU A 66 -15.01 5.21 8.65
C LEU A 66 -14.87 3.89 9.39
N TYR A 67 -15.39 2.82 8.79
CA TYR A 67 -15.19 1.47 9.30
C TYR A 67 -13.76 1.02 9.02
N VAL A 68 -13.06 0.57 10.07
CA VAL A 68 -11.70 0.07 9.96
C VAL A 68 -11.73 -1.45 9.88
N THR A 69 -11.26 -2.02 8.78
CA THR A 69 -11.15 -3.47 8.62
C THR A 69 -9.88 -4.01 9.32
N THR A 70 -9.76 -5.33 9.42
CA THR A 70 -8.55 -5.97 9.97
C THR A 70 -7.34 -5.80 9.06
N VAL A 71 -7.56 -5.92 7.75
CA VAL A 71 -6.59 -5.71 6.69
C VAL A 71 -7.29 -5.08 5.50
N SER A 72 -6.56 -4.33 4.69
CA SER A 72 -7.04 -3.76 3.43
C SER A 72 -5.85 -3.58 2.50
N PRO A 73 -5.24 -4.67 2.02
CA PRO A 73 -4.04 -4.60 1.22
C PRO A 73 -4.28 -3.71 -0.02
N GLY A 74 -3.33 -2.84 -0.32
CA GLY A 74 -3.42 -1.95 -1.47
C GLY A 74 -2.07 -1.82 -2.13
N VAL A 75 -1.99 -2.12 -3.43
CA VAL A 75 -0.77 -1.91 -4.20
C VAL A 75 -0.51 -0.42 -4.37
N ILE A 76 0.72 0.00 -4.09
CA ILE A 76 1.19 1.37 -4.35
C ILE A 76 1.50 1.48 -5.84
N TYR A 77 1.09 2.58 -6.47
CA TYR A 77 1.39 2.86 -7.87
C TYR A 77 2.67 3.68 -8.01
N ALA A 78 3.38 3.52 -9.14
CA ALA A 78 4.61 4.28 -9.42
C ALA A 78 4.36 5.78 -9.67
N GLY A 79 3.10 6.22 -9.69
CA GLY A 79 2.67 7.60 -9.93
C GLY A 79 1.40 7.95 -9.17
N GLN A 80 0.53 8.76 -9.78
CA GLN A 80 -0.79 9.04 -9.18
C GLN A 80 -1.70 7.81 -9.24
N ASN A 81 -2.64 7.73 -8.30
CA ASN A 81 -3.65 6.68 -8.30
C ASN A 81 -4.56 6.89 -9.52
N PRO A 82 -4.63 5.95 -10.47
CA PRO A 82 -5.44 6.11 -11.68
C PRO A 82 -6.92 5.78 -11.40
N ASP A 83 -7.80 6.06 -12.36
CA ASP A 83 -9.21 5.66 -12.26
C ASP A 83 -9.46 4.19 -12.64
N VAL A 84 -8.57 3.58 -13.44
CA VAL A 84 -8.79 2.23 -14.01
C VAL A 84 -7.59 1.30 -13.85
N GLN A 85 -6.40 1.68 -14.36
CA GLN A 85 -5.19 0.86 -14.29
C GLN A 85 -3.94 1.74 -14.25
N ALA A 86 -2.90 1.30 -13.53
CA ALA A 86 -1.58 1.93 -13.59
C ALA A 86 -0.48 0.94 -13.21
N GLN A 87 0.74 1.30 -13.59
CA GLN A 87 1.95 0.61 -13.20
C GLN A 87 2.07 0.56 -11.68
N ALA A 88 2.16 -0.66 -11.14
CA ALA A 88 2.51 -0.89 -9.75
C ALA A 88 3.91 -0.33 -9.49
N ARG A 89 4.11 0.22 -8.28
CA ARG A 89 5.44 0.44 -7.76
C ARG A 89 6.04 -0.94 -7.50
N ALA A 90 6.98 -1.32 -8.36
CA ALA A 90 7.66 -2.60 -8.30
C ALA A 90 9.10 -2.48 -8.79
N VAL A 91 9.97 -3.34 -8.30
CA VAL A 91 11.37 -3.44 -8.72
C VAL A 91 11.72 -4.87 -9.12
N ASN A 92 12.50 -5.00 -10.18
CA ASN A 92 13.03 -6.27 -10.68
C ASN A 92 14.16 -6.77 -9.77
N GLN A 93 14.59 -8.01 -9.99
CA GLN A 93 15.67 -8.67 -9.25
C GLN A 93 16.99 -7.87 -9.23
N ASP A 94 17.29 -7.15 -10.31
CA ASP A 94 18.49 -6.30 -10.44
C ASP A 94 18.35 -4.94 -9.73
N GLY A 95 17.24 -4.71 -9.01
CA GLY A 95 16.94 -3.45 -8.33
C GLY A 95 16.37 -2.37 -9.24
N SER A 96 16.25 -2.62 -10.54
CA SER A 96 15.68 -1.65 -11.47
C SER A 96 14.17 -1.53 -11.31
N VAL A 97 13.63 -0.33 -11.53
CA VAL A 97 12.17 -0.12 -11.55
C VAL A 97 11.54 -0.94 -12.67
N ASN A 98 10.52 -1.73 -12.32
CA ASN A 98 9.73 -2.49 -13.28
C ASN A 98 8.85 -1.54 -14.12
N GLY A 99 8.86 -1.73 -15.44
CA GLY A 99 8.10 -0.89 -16.34
C GLY A 99 8.36 -1.20 -17.81
N ALA A 100 7.81 -0.39 -18.71
CA ALA A 100 7.79 -0.67 -20.16
C ALA A 100 9.16 -1.04 -20.77
N SER A 101 10.24 -0.41 -20.30
CA SER A 101 11.62 -0.66 -20.77
C SER A 101 12.37 -1.73 -19.98
N ARG A 102 11.79 -2.26 -18.89
CA ARG A 102 12.43 -3.16 -17.93
C ARG A 102 11.42 -4.18 -17.39
N ALA A 103 11.11 -5.18 -18.21
CA ALA A 103 10.26 -6.30 -17.84
C ALA A 103 11.00 -7.30 -16.95
N ALA A 104 10.31 -7.90 -15.97
CA ALA A 104 10.85 -9.01 -15.20
C ALA A 104 10.64 -10.32 -15.98
N GLY A 105 11.71 -11.09 -16.19
CA GLY A 105 11.65 -12.36 -16.93
C GLY A 105 11.16 -13.53 -16.08
N PHE A 106 10.78 -14.62 -16.73
CA PHE A 106 10.47 -15.88 -16.07
C PHE A 106 11.55 -16.29 -15.07
N ASN A 107 11.14 -16.80 -13.91
CA ASN A 107 12.03 -17.20 -12.82
C ASN A 107 12.92 -16.08 -12.26
N GLN A 108 12.72 -14.82 -12.63
CA GLN A 108 13.32 -13.71 -11.89
C GLN A 108 12.47 -13.35 -10.67
N GLU A 109 13.06 -12.57 -9.78
CA GLU A 109 12.35 -11.98 -8.66
C GLU A 109 11.70 -10.65 -9.06
N LEU A 110 10.50 -10.41 -8.55
CA LEU A 110 9.81 -9.12 -8.62
C LEU A 110 9.38 -8.74 -7.21
N THR A 111 9.71 -7.52 -6.77
CA THR A 111 9.25 -6.99 -5.48
C THR A 111 8.21 -5.92 -5.73
N VAL A 112 6.99 -6.12 -5.23
CA VAL A 112 5.87 -5.18 -5.32
C VAL A 112 5.64 -4.51 -3.97
N TYR A 113 5.31 -3.22 -3.99
CA TYR A 113 5.11 -2.40 -2.80
C TYR A 113 3.61 -2.17 -2.54
N LEU A 114 3.20 -2.35 -1.29
CA LEU A 114 1.82 -2.31 -0.82
C LEU A 114 1.70 -1.51 0.49
N THR A 115 0.47 -1.29 0.92
CA THR A 115 0.10 -0.86 2.28
C THR A 115 -1.04 -1.76 2.79
N GLY A 116 -1.56 -1.50 4.00
CA GLY A 116 -2.82 -2.09 4.45
C GLY A 116 -2.71 -3.51 5.01
N GLN A 117 -1.52 -3.87 5.48
CA GLN A 117 -1.22 -5.10 6.21
C GLN A 117 -1.90 -5.21 7.59
N GLY A 118 -2.56 -4.14 8.04
CA GLY A 118 -3.25 -4.11 9.34
C GLY A 118 -2.30 -4.13 10.53
N ALA A 119 -2.88 -4.20 11.74
CA ALA A 119 -2.13 -4.30 12.98
C ALA A 119 -1.63 -5.74 13.21
N PHE A 120 -0.38 -5.88 13.65
CA PHE A 120 0.20 -7.13 14.13
C PHE A 120 1.36 -6.84 15.11
N ASP A 121 1.77 -7.86 15.87
CA ASP A 121 2.84 -7.72 16.86
C ASP A 121 4.20 -7.47 16.20
N GLY A 122 4.95 -6.50 16.73
CA GLY A 122 6.25 -6.11 16.18
C GLY A 122 6.21 -4.95 15.17
N LEU A 123 5.04 -4.32 14.98
CA LEU A 123 4.96 -3.05 14.23
C LEU A 123 5.81 -1.94 14.90
N PRO A 124 6.59 -1.16 14.12
CA PRO A 124 7.28 0.03 14.60
C PRO A 124 6.34 1.06 15.22
N ASP A 125 6.91 2.11 15.83
CA ASP A 125 6.11 3.26 16.28
C ASP A 125 5.53 4.04 15.11
N ASP A 126 4.39 4.71 15.36
CA ASP A 126 3.63 5.35 14.31
C ASP A 126 4.44 6.41 13.58
N GLY A 127 4.64 6.21 12.28
CA GLY A 127 5.39 7.12 11.42
C GLY A 127 6.88 6.81 11.36
N VAL A 128 7.35 5.74 12.02
CA VAL A 128 8.76 5.33 12.01
C VAL A 128 8.93 4.12 11.10
N ALA A 129 9.98 4.15 10.27
CA ALA A 129 10.35 2.98 9.47
C ALA A 129 11.09 1.95 10.36
N PRO A 130 10.93 0.65 10.12
CA PRO A 130 11.53 -0.39 10.97
C PRO A 130 13.08 -0.40 10.96
N GLY A 131 13.74 0.23 9.98
CA GLY A 131 15.21 0.22 9.84
C GLY A 131 15.79 -1.13 9.40
N GLY A 132 14.93 -2.13 9.20
CA GLY A 132 15.27 -3.48 8.76
C GLY A 132 14.01 -4.21 8.29
N GLU A 133 14.18 -5.38 7.67
CA GLU A 133 13.05 -6.18 7.22
C GLU A 133 12.33 -6.80 8.41
N VAL A 134 11.05 -6.45 8.59
CA VAL A 134 10.16 -7.05 9.59
C VAL A 134 9.16 -7.94 8.87
N PRO A 135 9.15 -9.27 9.09
CA PRO A 135 8.20 -10.16 8.45
C PRO A 135 6.74 -9.78 8.75
N VAL A 136 5.90 -9.72 7.71
CA VAL A 136 4.46 -9.54 7.88
C VAL A 136 3.81 -10.93 8.03
N PRO A 137 3.18 -11.24 9.18
CA PRO A 137 2.72 -12.59 9.48
C PRO A 137 1.36 -12.90 8.84
N GLY A 138 1.24 -14.11 8.31
CA GLY A 138 -0.02 -14.66 7.80
C GLY A 138 0.12 -15.23 6.39
N GLU A 139 -0.98 -15.80 5.90
CA GLU A 139 -1.02 -16.36 4.55
C GLU A 139 -1.09 -15.24 3.50
N ILE A 140 -0.21 -15.33 2.51
CA ILE A 140 -0.13 -14.42 1.38
C ILE A 140 -0.09 -15.25 0.10
N GLN A 141 -0.94 -14.87 -0.85
CA GLN A 141 -0.96 -15.44 -2.18
C GLN A 141 -0.77 -14.32 -3.20
N ALA A 142 -0.03 -14.60 -4.26
CA ALA A 142 0.19 -13.68 -5.37
C ALA A 142 -0.29 -14.30 -6.67
N ALA A 143 -0.94 -13.49 -7.50
CA ALA A 143 -1.44 -13.94 -8.79
C ALA A 143 -1.17 -12.91 -9.89
N ILE A 144 -0.77 -13.40 -11.06
CA ILE A 144 -0.71 -12.66 -12.32
C ILE A 144 -2.03 -12.87 -13.04
N LEU A 145 -2.74 -11.79 -13.35
CA LEU A 145 -3.99 -11.83 -14.11
C LEU A 145 -3.68 -11.80 -15.61
N LEU A 146 -4.08 -12.85 -16.31
CA LEU A 146 -3.94 -12.95 -17.77
C LEU A 146 -5.15 -12.34 -18.47
N THR A 147 -6.34 -12.59 -17.91
CA THR A 147 -7.64 -12.09 -18.37
C THR A 147 -8.51 -11.81 -17.15
N SER A 148 -9.78 -11.45 -17.35
CA SER A 148 -10.75 -11.28 -16.25
C SER A 148 -11.11 -12.59 -15.52
N THR A 149 -10.82 -13.75 -16.10
CA THR A 149 -11.20 -15.07 -15.56
C THR A 149 -10.03 -16.03 -15.40
N GLN A 150 -8.83 -15.65 -15.86
CA GLN A 150 -7.64 -16.50 -15.82
C GLN A 150 -6.51 -15.79 -15.09
N SER A 151 -5.88 -16.54 -14.17
CA SER A 151 -4.71 -16.10 -13.43
C SER A 151 -3.69 -17.22 -13.28
N ILE A 152 -2.45 -16.85 -13.03
CA ILE A 152 -1.35 -17.75 -12.70
C ILE A 152 -0.86 -17.40 -11.30
N LEU A 153 -0.80 -18.38 -10.41
CA LEU A 153 -0.21 -18.19 -9.08
C LEU A 153 1.30 -17.98 -9.21
N ALA A 154 1.80 -16.96 -8.50
CA ALA A 154 3.22 -16.71 -8.34
C ALA A 154 3.67 -17.18 -6.95
N SER A 155 4.85 -17.81 -6.88
CA SER A 155 5.42 -18.21 -5.59
C SER A 155 5.84 -16.96 -4.81
N VAL A 156 5.33 -16.80 -3.60
CA VAL A 156 5.75 -15.74 -2.67
C VAL A 156 7.05 -16.17 -2.02
N LEU A 157 8.10 -15.35 -2.18
CA LEU A 157 9.44 -15.60 -1.65
C LEU A 157 9.65 -14.92 -0.30
N SER A 158 9.11 -13.71 -0.13
CA SER A 158 9.13 -12.99 1.15
C SER A 158 8.03 -11.95 1.23
N SER A 159 7.73 -11.56 2.47
CA SER A 159 6.75 -10.54 2.82
C SER A 159 7.21 -9.77 4.05
N THR A 160 7.62 -8.53 3.88
CA THR A 160 8.27 -7.74 4.93
C THR A 160 7.86 -6.28 4.87
N LEU A 161 7.86 -5.57 6.00
CA LEU A 161 7.79 -4.12 5.99
C LEU A 161 9.02 -3.53 5.29
N ASP A 162 8.83 -2.42 4.59
CA ASP A 162 9.94 -1.70 3.98
C ASP A 162 10.85 -1.12 5.08
N PRO A 163 12.17 -1.34 5.01
CA PRO A 163 13.10 -0.87 6.04
C PRO A 163 13.18 0.66 6.16
N ASN A 164 12.84 1.40 5.10
CA ASN A 164 13.07 2.84 5.00
C ASN A 164 11.77 3.66 4.95
N GLU A 165 10.64 3.03 4.63
CA GLU A 165 9.38 3.72 4.42
C GLU A 165 8.30 3.29 5.43
N PRO A 166 7.87 4.21 6.33
CA PRO A 166 6.84 3.90 7.31
C PRO A 166 5.53 3.46 6.64
N GLY A 167 4.97 2.35 7.12
CA GLY A 167 3.69 1.81 6.64
C GLY A 167 3.73 1.16 5.25
N VAL A 168 4.89 1.10 4.60
CA VAL A 168 5.06 0.40 3.34
C VAL A 168 5.39 -1.07 3.60
N TRP A 169 4.75 -1.93 2.82
CA TRP A 169 4.89 -3.37 2.84
C TRP A 169 5.45 -3.85 1.50
N ARG A 170 6.37 -4.82 1.51
CA ARG A 170 6.99 -5.41 0.32
C ARG A 170 6.60 -6.87 0.22
N VAL A 171 6.16 -7.28 -0.96
CA VAL A 171 5.98 -8.69 -1.29
C VAL A 171 6.88 -9.03 -2.47
N LYS A 172 7.80 -9.98 -2.24
CA LYS A 172 8.68 -10.51 -3.27
C LYS A 172 8.09 -11.81 -3.80
N ILE A 173 8.00 -11.92 -5.12
CA ILE A 173 7.52 -13.11 -5.81
C ILE A 173 8.56 -13.64 -6.80
N LYS A 174 8.45 -14.93 -7.11
CA LYS A 174 9.06 -15.53 -8.30
C LYS A 174 8.12 -15.31 -9.48
N VAL A 175 8.61 -14.70 -10.55
CA VAL A 175 7.81 -14.44 -11.76
C VAL A 175 7.47 -15.77 -12.43
N PRO A 176 6.17 -16.12 -12.58
CA PRO A 176 5.76 -17.33 -13.26
C PRO A 176 5.90 -17.19 -14.79
N GLN A 177 5.85 -18.30 -15.50
CA GLN A 177 5.86 -18.31 -16.97
C GLN A 177 4.61 -17.60 -17.49
N VAL A 178 4.78 -16.57 -18.31
CA VAL A 178 3.67 -15.84 -18.95
C VAL A 178 3.57 -16.17 -20.46
N PRO A 179 2.41 -16.00 -21.10
CA PRO A 179 2.24 -16.38 -22.50
C PRO A 179 3.01 -15.49 -23.49
N ALA A 180 3.22 -14.21 -23.16
CA ALA A 180 3.90 -13.22 -23.98
C ALA A 180 4.51 -12.08 -23.14
N ASP A 181 5.37 -11.27 -23.73
CA ASP A 181 5.85 -10.04 -23.09
C ASP A 181 4.71 -9.03 -22.99
N GLY A 182 4.51 -8.41 -21.83
CA GLY A 182 3.34 -7.56 -21.66
C GLY A 182 3.17 -6.93 -20.29
N ASN A 183 2.12 -6.11 -20.19
CA ASN A 183 1.59 -5.64 -18.92
C ASN A 183 0.54 -6.63 -18.46
N TYR A 184 0.66 -7.08 -17.22
CA TYR A 184 -0.27 -8.02 -16.62
C TYR A 184 -0.88 -7.40 -15.37
N GLY A 185 -2.15 -7.70 -15.13
CA GLY A 185 -2.78 -7.37 -13.85
C GLY A 185 -2.10 -8.16 -12.73
N PHE A 186 -2.06 -7.57 -11.55
CA PHE A 186 -1.45 -8.18 -10.38
C PHE A 186 -2.39 -8.12 -9.18
N VAL A 187 -2.45 -9.21 -8.41
CA VAL A 187 -3.22 -9.27 -7.17
C VAL A 187 -2.39 -9.93 -6.08
N ILE A 188 -2.43 -9.34 -4.89
CA ILE A 188 -2.02 -9.98 -3.64
C ILE A 188 -3.27 -10.27 -2.82
N ALA A 189 -3.45 -11.50 -2.37
CA ALA A 189 -4.40 -11.83 -1.32
C ALA A 189 -3.66 -12.03 -0.01
N TYR A 190 -4.08 -11.32 1.04
CA TYR A 190 -3.53 -11.43 2.38
C TYR A 190 -4.66 -11.70 3.38
N ARG A 191 -4.56 -12.81 4.12
CA ARG A 191 -5.64 -13.32 5.00
C ARG A 191 -7.00 -13.34 4.27
N SER A 192 -7.00 -13.88 3.04
CA SER A 192 -8.17 -13.96 2.16
C SER A 192 -8.78 -12.63 1.71
N THR A 193 -8.09 -11.50 1.94
CA THR A 193 -8.49 -10.18 1.44
C THR A 193 -7.59 -9.82 0.26
N GLU A 194 -8.18 -9.69 -0.93
CA GLU A 194 -7.43 -9.29 -2.12
C GLU A 194 -7.09 -7.80 -2.09
N SER A 195 -5.96 -7.47 -2.72
CA SER A 195 -5.46 -6.11 -2.82
C SER A 195 -6.38 -5.25 -3.66
N ASN A 196 -6.53 -3.98 -3.29
CA ASN A 196 -7.33 -3.01 -4.03
C ASN A 196 -8.81 -3.42 -4.15
N ARG A 197 -9.29 -4.33 -3.28
CA ARG A 197 -10.72 -4.59 -3.12
C ARG A 197 -11.43 -3.34 -2.63
N MET A 198 -12.51 -2.99 -3.30
CA MET A 198 -13.31 -1.85 -2.90
C MET A 198 -14.21 -2.21 -1.71
N THR A 199 -14.26 -1.31 -0.74
CA THR A 199 -15.24 -1.38 0.35
C THR A 199 -16.61 -0.92 -0.18
N ILE A 200 -17.68 -1.49 0.36
CA ILE A 200 -19.07 -1.06 0.11
C ILE A 200 -19.18 0.43 0.44
N GLY A 201 -19.67 1.23 -0.52
CA GLY A 201 -19.80 2.70 -0.41
C GLY A 201 -18.69 3.51 -1.12
N SER A 202 -17.68 2.86 -1.71
CA SER A 202 -16.70 3.52 -2.57
C SER A 202 -17.32 4.00 -3.88
N SER A 203 -17.07 5.25 -4.28
CA SER A 203 -17.44 5.81 -5.59
C SER A 203 -16.35 5.64 -6.66
N THR A 204 -15.19 5.12 -6.29
CA THR A 204 -14.08 4.82 -7.20
C THR A 204 -14.28 3.44 -7.84
N VAL A 205 -13.62 3.16 -8.96
CA VAL A 205 -13.59 1.83 -9.63
C VAL A 205 -12.39 1.04 -9.09
N ALA A 206 -12.47 -0.30 -9.05
CA ALA A 206 -11.35 -1.13 -8.62
C ALA A 206 -10.20 -0.94 -9.61
N VAL A 207 -9.07 -0.44 -9.11
CA VAL A 207 -7.91 -0.16 -9.95
C VAL A 207 -7.03 -1.39 -10.05
N ASN A 208 -6.80 -1.89 -11.26
CA ASN A 208 -5.90 -3.01 -11.46
C ASN A 208 -4.44 -2.52 -11.53
N PRO A 209 -3.57 -2.91 -10.58
CA PRO A 209 -2.15 -2.63 -10.68
C PRO A 209 -1.52 -3.51 -11.76
N LEU A 210 -0.65 -2.91 -12.56
CA LEU A 210 0.03 -3.55 -13.66
C LEU A 210 1.50 -3.81 -13.33
N VAL A 211 2.00 -4.98 -13.72
CA VAL A 211 3.43 -5.31 -13.71
C VAL A 211 3.88 -5.67 -15.14
N ARG A 212 5.10 -5.31 -15.50
CA ARG A 212 5.70 -5.63 -16.80
C ARG A 212 6.46 -6.95 -16.70
N LEU A 213 6.04 -7.96 -17.45
CA LEU A 213 6.65 -9.28 -17.46
C LEU A 213 7.13 -9.65 -18.86
N ALA A 214 8.19 -10.44 -18.92
CA ALA A 214 8.71 -11.06 -20.13
C ALA A 214 8.55 -12.59 -20.04
N LYS A 215 8.31 -13.21 -21.21
CA LYS A 215 8.12 -14.65 -21.36
C LYS A 215 9.37 -15.45 -21.00
#